data_AF-A0A7S1B2C6-F1
#
_entry.id   AF-A0A7S1B2C6-F1
#
_cell.length_a   1.000
_cell.length_b   1.000
_cell.length_c   1.000
_cell.angle_alpha   90.00
_cell.angle_beta   90.00
_cell.angle_gamma   90.00
#
_symmetry.space_group_name_H-M   'P 1'
#
loop_
_entity.id
_entity.type
_entity.pdbx_description
1 polymer ?
#
loop_
_entity_poly.entity_id
_entity_poly.type
_entity_poly.pdbx_seq_one_letter_code
_entity_poly.pdbx_strand_id
1 'polypeptide(L)'
;NFDSACDVFFLRLWNMGAVVSTLEAKQRDAALLSQVSQIRQTKAARDIQASMQIATIRDRVLWITAYYGAVGVLALARSSWMRYKRIPFHFDNVFIPLNMVAFVIPPFALGYQVDLVYFNKSNRIAEEAAKIRSGEPHRWFNQHWLPQSDDSDLWFNQPLELPVALKPAYATYMESMNNAQISEGQLPLKDWARFTRRDT
;
A
#
# COMPACT_ATOMS: atom_id res chain seq x y z
N ASN A 1 48.49 52.54 -17.28
CA ASN A 1 47.36 51.86 -17.97
C ASN A 1 47.42 50.33 -17.98
N PHE A 2 48.52 49.68 -17.60
CA PHE A 2 48.57 48.20 -17.51
C PHE A 2 48.03 47.65 -16.18
N ASP A 3 48.16 48.38 -15.07
CA ASP A 3 47.69 47.92 -13.75
C ASP A 3 46.16 47.78 -13.66
N SER A 4 45.41 48.70 -14.29
CA SER A 4 43.94 48.66 -14.29
C SER A 4 43.36 47.48 -15.09
N ALA A 5 44.12 46.87 -16.00
CA ALA A 5 43.66 45.72 -16.78
C ALA A 5 43.84 44.39 -16.03
N CYS A 6 44.88 44.28 -15.19
CA CYS A 6 45.09 43.10 -14.34
C CYS A 6 44.03 43.02 -13.23
N ASP A 7 43.70 44.15 -12.59
CA ASP A 7 42.70 44.17 -11.51
C ASP A 7 41.30 43.75 -12.00
N VAL A 8 40.89 44.19 -13.21
CA VAL A 8 39.62 43.81 -13.82
C VAL A 8 39.58 42.31 -14.18
N PHE A 9 40.72 41.74 -14.56
CA PHE A 9 40.83 40.32 -14.90
C PHE A 9 40.76 39.42 -13.66
N PHE A 10 41.47 39.79 -12.58
CA PHE A 10 41.39 39.07 -11.31
C PHE A 10 40.00 39.16 -10.66
N LEU A 11 39.36 40.33 -10.68
CA LEU A 11 37.97 40.49 -10.22
C LEU A 11 36.98 39.64 -11.03
N ARG A 12 37.17 39.53 -12.35
CA ARG A 12 36.33 38.64 -13.19
C ARG A 12 36.55 37.16 -12.87
N LEU A 13 37.79 36.71 -12.69
CA LEU A 13 38.10 35.32 -12.33
C LEU A 13 37.54 34.93 -10.96
N TRP A 14 37.65 35.81 -9.98
CA TRP A 14 37.11 35.57 -8.63
C TRP A 14 35.58 35.49 -8.64
N ASN A 15 34.92 36.40 -9.37
CA ASN A 15 33.48 36.36 -9.57
C ASN A 15 33.03 35.12 -10.35
N MET A 16 33.80 34.66 -11.35
CA MET A 16 33.50 33.41 -12.07
C MET A 16 33.65 32.19 -11.17
N GLY A 17 34.67 32.11 -10.31
CA GLY A 17 34.84 31.03 -9.34
C GLY A 17 33.70 30.96 -8.32
N ALA A 18 33.27 32.12 -7.80
CA ALA A 18 32.10 32.21 -6.93
C ALA A 18 30.83 31.73 -7.65
N VAL A 19 30.59 32.19 -8.89
CA VAL A 19 29.44 31.75 -9.69
C VAL A 19 29.46 30.24 -9.95
N VAL A 20 30.60 29.65 -10.34
CA VAL A 20 30.72 28.21 -10.58
C VAL A 20 30.43 27.41 -9.31
N SER A 21 30.98 27.80 -8.16
CA SER A 21 30.71 27.12 -6.89
C SER A 21 29.22 27.17 -6.49
N THR A 22 28.55 28.29 -6.76
CA THR A 22 27.09 28.42 -6.52
C THR A 22 26.27 27.60 -7.50
N LEU A 23 26.72 27.45 -8.76
CA LEU A 23 26.05 26.61 -9.76
C LEU A 23 26.20 25.13 -9.41
N GLU A 24 27.40 24.69 -9.01
CA GLU A 24 27.64 23.32 -8.55
C GLU A 24 26.80 22.98 -7.31
N ALA A 25 26.73 23.89 -6.33
CA ALA A 25 25.89 23.71 -5.15
C ALA A 25 24.41 23.57 -5.54
N LYS A 26 23.90 24.46 -6.40
CA LYS A 26 22.51 24.38 -6.91
C LYS A 26 22.24 23.10 -7.70
N GLN A 27 23.19 22.62 -8.49
CA GLN A 27 23.06 21.36 -9.23
C GLN A 27 23.02 20.16 -8.28
N ARG A 28 23.86 20.15 -7.24
CA ARG A 28 23.84 19.11 -6.21
C ARG A 28 22.52 19.11 -5.45
N ASP A 29 22.03 20.27 -5.03
CA ASP A 29 20.75 20.39 -4.31
C ASP A 29 19.58 19.95 -5.18
N ALA A 30 19.55 20.33 -6.46
CA ALA A 30 18.54 19.89 -7.42
C ALA A 30 18.57 18.37 -7.63
N ALA A 31 19.76 17.77 -7.67
CA ALA A 31 19.92 16.31 -7.78
C ALA A 31 19.38 15.60 -6.53
N LEU A 32 19.67 16.11 -5.33
CA LEU A 32 19.14 15.56 -4.08
C LEU A 32 17.61 15.66 -4.00
N LEU A 33 17.04 16.79 -4.40
CA LEU A 33 15.58 16.97 -4.45
C LEU A 33 14.92 15.99 -5.43
N SER A 34 15.53 15.79 -6.60
CA SER A 34 15.07 14.81 -7.59
C SER A 34 15.09 13.39 -7.02
N GLN A 35 16.15 13.02 -6.30
CA GLN A 35 16.23 11.72 -5.63
C GLN A 35 15.12 11.53 -4.57
N VAL A 36 14.86 12.55 -3.73
CA VAL A 36 13.77 12.48 -2.74
C VAL A 36 12.42 12.28 -3.42
N SER A 37 12.16 12.99 -4.52
CA SER A 37 10.93 12.84 -5.31
C SER A 37 10.78 11.43 -5.89
N GLN A 38 11.85 10.88 -6.49
CA GLN A 38 11.85 9.52 -7.04
C GLN A 38 11.61 8.46 -5.95
N ILE A 39 12.24 8.62 -4.78
CA ILE A 39 12.04 7.70 -3.66
C ILE A 39 10.58 7.74 -3.20
N ARG A 40 9.98 8.93 -3.08
CA ARG A 40 8.55 9.06 -2.72
C ARG A 40 7.64 8.39 -3.73
N GLN A 41 7.85 8.63 -5.03
CA GLN A 41 7.05 8.01 -6.09
C GLN A 41 7.16 6.48 -6.06
N THR A 42 8.37 5.96 -5.85
CA THR A 42 8.62 4.53 -5.73
C THR A 42 7.93 3.95 -4.50
N LYS A 43 7.99 4.63 -3.35
CA LYS A 43 7.27 4.22 -2.14
C LYS A 43 5.77 4.18 -2.40
N ALA A 44 5.19 5.25 -2.94
CA ALA A 44 3.76 5.32 -3.24
C ALA A 44 3.28 4.19 -4.16
N ALA A 45 4.06 3.86 -5.20
CA ALA A 45 3.75 2.74 -6.09
C ALA A 45 3.78 1.39 -5.36
N ARG A 46 4.76 1.17 -4.48
CA ARG A 46 4.83 -0.05 -3.65
C ARG A 46 3.66 -0.15 -2.68
N ASP A 47 3.30 0.95 -2.03
CA ASP A 47 2.19 0.98 -1.06
C ASP A 47 0.85 0.68 -1.77
N ILE A 48 0.65 1.18 -2.99
CA ILE A 48 -0.51 0.84 -3.82
C ILE A 48 -0.54 -0.66 -4.15
N GLN A 49 0.59 -1.24 -4.55
CA GLN A 49 0.64 -2.67 -4.86
C GLN A 49 0.41 -3.54 -3.61
N ALA A 50 1.04 -3.20 -2.48
CA ALA A 50 0.91 -3.93 -1.23
C ALA A 50 -0.53 -3.88 -0.70
N SER A 51 -1.14 -2.70 -0.66
CA SER A 51 -2.53 -2.54 -0.23
C SER A 51 -3.51 -3.31 -1.13
N MET A 52 -3.32 -3.29 -2.46
CA MET A 52 -4.13 -4.07 -3.39
C MET A 52 -4.01 -5.58 -3.18
N GLN A 53 -2.79 -6.06 -2.90
CA GLN A 53 -2.57 -7.48 -2.59
C GLN A 53 -3.26 -7.88 -1.30
N ILE A 54 -3.17 -7.06 -0.25
CA ILE A 54 -3.83 -7.34 1.04
C ILE A 54 -5.35 -7.33 0.89
N ALA A 55 -5.92 -6.33 0.20
CA ALA A 55 -7.36 -6.29 -0.09
C ALA A 55 -7.82 -7.54 -0.84
N THR A 56 -7.06 -7.98 -1.85
CA THR A 56 -7.34 -9.21 -2.60
C THR A 56 -7.26 -10.45 -1.72
N ILE A 57 -6.28 -10.53 -0.82
CA ILE A 57 -6.15 -11.65 0.13
C ILE A 57 -7.34 -11.67 1.09
N ARG A 58 -7.77 -10.51 1.62
CA ARG A 58 -8.96 -10.41 2.48
C ARG A 58 -10.21 -10.92 1.76
N ASP A 59 -10.44 -10.50 0.53
CA ASP A 59 -11.58 -10.99 -0.27
C ASP A 59 -11.52 -12.52 -0.46
N ARG A 60 -10.34 -13.06 -0.80
CA ARG A 60 -10.15 -14.51 -0.96
C ARG A 60 -10.39 -15.26 0.34
N VAL A 61 -9.93 -14.75 1.48
CA VAL A 61 -10.17 -15.35 2.80
C VAL A 61 -11.67 -15.40 3.08
N LEU A 62 -12.41 -14.33 2.81
CA LEU A 62 -13.87 -14.33 2.97
C LEU A 62 -14.55 -15.34 2.06
N TRP A 63 -14.11 -15.42 0.79
CA TRP A 63 -14.67 -16.37 -0.17
C TRP A 63 -14.42 -17.82 0.23
N ILE A 64 -13.19 -18.14 0.66
CA ILE A 64 -12.80 -19.46 1.15
C ILE A 64 -13.58 -19.81 2.43
N THR A 65 -13.74 -18.84 3.33
CA THR A 65 -14.52 -19.02 4.56
C THR A 65 -15.99 -19.29 4.25
N ALA A 66 -16.58 -18.58 3.29
CA ALA A 66 -17.95 -18.83 2.83
C ALA A 66 -18.09 -20.22 2.20
N TYR A 67 -17.12 -20.65 1.39
CA TYR A 67 -17.07 -21.99 0.81
C TYR A 67 -17.04 -23.07 1.90
N TYR A 68 -16.08 -23.01 2.82
CA TYR A 68 -15.97 -24.00 3.90
C TYR A 68 -17.14 -23.93 4.87
N GLY A 69 -17.73 -22.75 5.08
CA GLY A 69 -18.97 -22.58 5.84
C GLY A 69 -20.14 -23.34 5.20
N ALA A 70 -20.34 -23.20 3.89
CA ALA A 70 -21.38 -23.92 3.15
C ALA A 70 -21.15 -25.45 3.18
N VAL A 71 -19.91 -25.89 2.96
CA VAL A 71 -19.50 -27.30 3.09
C VAL A 71 -19.80 -27.83 4.49
N GLY A 72 -19.48 -27.06 5.54
CA GLY A 72 -19.78 -27.42 6.94
C GLY A 72 -21.28 -27.56 7.21
N VAL A 73 -22.10 -26.63 6.73
CA VAL A 73 -23.57 -26.70 6.86
C VAL A 73 -24.13 -27.94 6.15
N LEU A 74 -23.65 -28.26 4.94
CA LEU A 74 -24.05 -29.46 4.22
C LEU A 74 -23.65 -30.75 4.96
N ALA A 75 -22.45 -30.78 5.55
CA ALA A 75 -21.99 -31.90 6.35
C ALA A 75 -22.86 -32.11 7.61
N LEU A 76 -23.23 -31.02 8.29
CA LEU A 76 -24.13 -31.06 9.45
C LEU A 76 -25.55 -31.49 9.08
N ALA A 77 -26.08 -31.01 7.96
CA ALA A 77 -27.39 -31.40 7.45
C ALA A 77 -27.44 -32.89 7.10
N ARG A 78 -26.43 -33.39 6.38
CA ARG A 78 -26.27 -34.82 6.07
C ARG A 78 -26.17 -35.66 7.34
N SER A 79 -25.35 -35.24 8.30
CA SER A 79 -25.17 -35.93 9.58
C SER A 79 -26.47 -36.01 10.37
N SER A 80 -27.23 -34.91 10.42
CA SER A 80 -28.54 -34.85 11.10
C SER A 80 -29.56 -35.76 10.42
N TRP A 81 -29.57 -35.79 9.08
CA TRP A 81 -30.43 -36.69 8.30
C TRP A 81 -30.08 -38.16 8.52
N MET A 82 -28.78 -38.52 8.55
CA MET A 82 -28.34 -39.89 8.82
C MET A 82 -28.72 -40.36 10.23
N ARG A 83 -28.60 -39.49 11.25
CA ARG A 83 -29.11 -39.77 12.61
C ARG A 83 -30.61 -40.01 12.62
N TYR A 84 -31.39 -39.16 11.95
CA TYR A 84 -32.84 -39.33 11.83
C TYR A 84 -33.21 -40.67 11.18
N LYS A 85 -32.45 -41.10 10.17
CA LYS A 85 -32.62 -42.38 9.47
C LYS A 85 -32.01 -43.59 10.20
N ARG A 86 -31.43 -43.40 11.39
CA ARG A 86 -30.74 -44.44 12.18
C ARG A 86 -29.63 -45.19 11.39
N ILE A 87 -28.98 -44.49 10.47
CA ILE A 87 -27.86 -45.05 9.71
C ILE A 87 -26.61 -45.01 10.60
N PRO A 88 -25.87 -46.13 10.77
CA PRO A 88 -24.66 -46.15 11.59
C PRO A 88 -23.58 -45.22 11.02
N PHE A 89 -22.96 -44.43 11.90
CA PHE A 89 -21.81 -43.60 11.53
C PHE A 89 -20.59 -44.48 11.29
N HIS A 90 -20.19 -44.59 10.03
CA HIS A 90 -18.89 -45.13 9.63
C HIS A 90 -17.99 -43.97 9.18
N PHE A 91 -16.68 -44.14 9.31
CA PHE A 91 -15.69 -43.15 8.87
C PHE A 91 -15.88 -42.73 7.39
N ASP A 92 -16.34 -43.66 6.55
CA ASP A 92 -16.66 -43.44 5.15
C ASP A 92 -17.86 -42.51 4.90
N ASN A 93 -18.72 -42.33 5.91
CA ASN A 93 -19.91 -41.47 5.88
C ASN A 93 -19.75 -40.18 6.68
N VAL A 94 -18.65 -40.04 7.44
CA VAL A 94 -18.35 -38.85 8.25
C VAL A 94 -17.97 -37.66 7.36
N PHE A 95 -17.26 -37.92 6.27
CA PHE A 95 -16.86 -36.90 5.31
C PHE A 95 -17.89 -36.75 4.20
N ILE A 96 -18.00 -35.53 3.66
CA ILE A 96 -18.74 -35.30 2.42
C ILE A 96 -18.06 -36.15 1.34
N PRO A 97 -18.79 -37.01 0.63
CA PRO A 97 -18.17 -37.92 -0.32
C PRO A 97 -17.50 -37.10 -1.43
N LEU A 98 -16.31 -37.52 -1.87
CA LEU A 98 -15.48 -36.77 -2.83
C LEU A 98 -16.21 -36.42 -4.13
N ASN A 99 -17.22 -37.21 -4.52
CA ASN A 99 -18.09 -36.92 -5.65
C ASN A 99 -18.93 -35.64 -5.47
N MET A 100 -19.30 -35.27 -4.24
CA MET A 100 -20.03 -34.03 -3.94
C MET A 100 -19.14 -32.79 -4.02
N VAL A 101 -17.83 -32.93 -3.81
CA VAL A 101 -16.88 -31.82 -3.94
C VAL A 101 -16.93 -31.24 -5.36
N ALA A 102 -17.08 -32.09 -6.38
CA ALA A 102 -17.25 -31.69 -7.77
C ALA A 102 -18.56 -30.93 -8.05
N PHE A 103 -19.57 -31.01 -7.18
CA PHE A 103 -20.82 -30.24 -7.30
C PHE A 103 -20.82 -28.97 -6.46
N VAL A 104 -19.93 -28.86 -5.47
CA VAL A 104 -19.85 -27.71 -4.56
C VAL A 104 -18.77 -26.71 -4.99
N ILE A 105 -17.64 -27.16 -5.54
CA ILE A 105 -16.56 -26.28 -6.01
C ILE A 105 -16.99 -25.43 -7.23
N PRO A 106 -17.56 -26.01 -8.32
CA PRO A 106 -17.82 -25.23 -9.53
C PRO A 106 -18.79 -24.05 -9.35
N PRO A 107 -19.91 -24.16 -8.60
CA PRO A 107 -20.77 -23.01 -8.34
C PRO A 107 -20.06 -21.87 -7.61
N PHE A 108 -19.17 -22.17 -6.66
CA PHE A 108 -18.37 -21.15 -5.96
C PHE A 108 -17.28 -20.55 -6.86
N ALA A 109 -16.62 -21.35 -7.69
CA ALA A 109 -15.64 -20.84 -8.64
C ALA A 109 -16.31 -19.94 -9.69
N LEU A 110 -17.43 -20.38 -10.27
CA LEU A 110 -18.20 -19.62 -11.24
C LEU A 110 -18.82 -18.36 -10.62
N GLY A 111 -19.38 -18.46 -9.41
CA GLY A 111 -19.92 -17.31 -8.68
C GLY A 111 -18.87 -16.22 -8.45
N TYR A 112 -17.64 -16.62 -8.10
CA TYR A 112 -16.51 -15.69 -7.97
C TYR A 112 -16.17 -14.97 -9.29
N GLN A 113 -16.14 -15.71 -10.40
CA GLN A 113 -15.87 -15.15 -11.73
C GLN A 113 -17.01 -14.24 -12.20
N VAL A 114 -18.25 -14.61 -11.93
CA VAL A 114 -19.43 -13.81 -12.26
C VAL A 114 -19.42 -12.50 -11.46
N ASP A 115 -19.11 -12.52 -10.16
CA ASP A 115 -18.98 -11.31 -9.33
C ASP A 115 -17.81 -10.42 -9.80
N LEU A 116 -16.74 -11.00 -10.33
CA LEU A 116 -15.65 -10.24 -10.95
C LEU A 116 -16.04 -9.56 -12.26
N VAL A 117 -16.78 -10.24 -13.14
CA VAL A 117 -17.06 -9.76 -14.51
C VAL A 117 -18.30 -8.88 -14.57
N TYR A 118 -19.35 -9.23 -13.85
CA TYR A 118 -20.67 -8.61 -13.97
C TYR A 118 -21.04 -7.70 -12.81
N PHE A 119 -20.30 -7.72 -11.71
CA PHE A 119 -20.60 -6.94 -10.52
C PHE A 119 -19.40 -6.05 -10.11
N ASN A 120 -19.60 -5.24 -9.07
CA ASN A 120 -18.64 -4.22 -8.62
C ASN A 120 -17.49 -4.78 -7.76
N LYS A 121 -17.13 -6.06 -7.91
CA LYS A 121 -16.13 -6.69 -7.04
C LYS A 121 -14.75 -6.01 -7.12
N SER A 122 -14.31 -5.65 -8.33
CA SER A 122 -13.07 -4.89 -8.53
C SER A 122 -13.09 -3.55 -7.80
N ASN A 123 -14.22 -2.83 -7.86
CA ASN A 123 -14.39 -1.56 -7.16
C ASN A 123 -14.35 -1.73 -5.64
N ARG A 124 -15.01 -2.77 -5.09
CA ARG A 124 -14.95 -3.07 -3.64
C ARG A 124 -13.53 -3.36 -3.17
N ILE A 125 -12.75 -4.10 -3.96
CA ILE A 125 -11.35 -4.39 -3.65
C ILE A 125 -10.50 -3.11 -3.73
N ALA A 126 -10.75 -2.25 -4.73
CA ALA A 126 -10.05 -0.98 -4.86
C ALA A 126 -10.35 -0.01 -3.71
N GLU A 127 -11.61 0.06 -3.26
CA GLU A 127 -12.02 0.84 -2.10
C GLU A 127 -11.36 0.34 -0.81
N GLU A 128 -11.34 -0.97 -0.60
CA GLU A 128 -10.64 -1.58 0.54
C GLU A 128 -9.14 -1.28 0.50
N ALA A 129 -8.50 -1.41 -0.67
CA ALA A 129 -7.09 -1.07 -0.84
C ALA A 129 -6.80 0.40 -0.51
N ALA A 130 -7.69 1.32 -0.90
CA ALA A 130 -7.55 2.73 -0.57
C ALA A 130 -7.61 3.00 0.95
N LYS A 131 -8.47 2.26 1.68
CA LYS A 131 -8.58 2.35 3.14
C LYS A 131 -7.39 1.72 3.87
N ILE A 132 -6.90 0.58 3.38
CA ILE A 132 -5.66 -0.02 3.89
C ILE A 132 -4.49 0.96 3.75
N ARG A 133 -4.43 1.67 2.62
CA ARG A 133 -3.38 2.67 2.36
C ARG A 133 -3.52 3.93 3.20
N SER A 134 -4.73 4.35 3.56
CA SER A 134 -4.90 5.50 4.48
C SER A 134 -4.42 5.18 5.89
N GLY A 135 -4.36 3.88 6.24
CA GLY A 135 -3.97 3.43 7.58
C GLY A 135 -5.01 3.79 8.64
N GLU A 136 -6.21 4.18 8.23
CA GLU A 136 -7.30 4.46 9.16
C GLU A 136 -7.98 3.15 9.59
N PRO A 137 -8.33 3.00 10.88
CA PRO A 137 -9.08 1.86 11.34
C PRO A 137 -10.41 1.75 10.59
N HIS A 138 -10.62 0.63 9.91
CA HIS A 138 -11.86 0.37 9.19
C HIS A 138 -12.26 -1.09 9.34
N ARG A 139 -13.55 -1.37 9.09
CA ARG A 139 -14.03 -2.74 8.95
C ARG A 139 -13.80 -3.19 7.53
N TRP A 140 -13.43 -4.46 7.36
CA TRP A 140 -13.20 -5.01 6.02
C TRP A 140 -14.43 -4.77 5.15
N PHE A 141 -14.20 -4.24 3.95
CA PHE A 141 -15.22 -3.93 2.95
C PHE A 141 -16.39 -3.08 3.49
N ASN A 142 -16.16 -2.32 4.56
CA ASN A 142 -17.17 -1.51 5.27
C ASN A 142 -18.38 -2.28 5.77
N GLN A 143 -18.24 -3.59 6.01
CA GLN A 143 -19.33 -4.41 6.50
C GLN A 143 -19.33 -4.44 8.02
N HIS A 144 -20.50 -4.20 8.63
CA HIS A 144 -20.64 -4.17 10.10
C HIS A 144 -20.34 -5.51 10.78
N TRP A 145 -20.59 -6.63 10.09
CA TRP A 145 -20.38 -8.00 10.57
C TRP A 145 -18.95 -8.51 10.34
N LEU A 146 -18.10 -7.73 9.66
CA LEU A 146 -16.69 -8.05 9.45
C LEU A 146 -15.81 -7.43 10.54
N PRO A 147 -14.63 -8.05 10.81
CA PRO A 147 -13.70 -7.54 11.81
C PRO A 147 -13.21 -6.14 11.44
N GLN A 148 -12.94 -5.34 12.48
CA GLN A 148 -12.25 -4.07 12.34
C GLN A 148 -10.73 -4.35 12.36
N SER A 149 -10.02 -3.84 11.37
CA SER A 149 -8.56 -3.89 11.33
C SER A 149 -7.99 -2.48 11.51
N ASP A 150 -6.97 -2.38 12.37
CA ASP A 150 -6.10 -1.23 12.42
C ASP A 150 -4.90 -1.50 11.50
N ASP A 151 -4.93 -0.87 10.33
CA ASP A 151 -3.92 -1.05 9.29
C ASP A 151 -2.78 -0.02 9.38
N SER A 152 -2.79 0.83 10.42
CA SER A 152 -1.75 1.84 10.64
C SER A 152 -0.38 1.24 10.91
N ASP A 153 -0.33 0.06 11.54
CA ASP A 153 0.90 -0.63 11.92
C ASP A 153 1.52 -1.49 10.80
N LEU A 154 0.85 -1.59 9.64
CA LEU A 154 1.39 -2.34 8.51
C LEU A 154 2.75 -1.81 8.08
N TRP A 155 3.69 -2.72 7.83
CA TRP A 155 5.11 -2.40 7.58
C TRP A 155 5.33 -1.38 6.44
N PHE A 156 4.45 -1.35 5.44
CA PHE A 156 4.54 -0.41 4.31
C PHE A 156 3.92 0.97 4.62
N ASN A 157 3.00 1.05 5.59
CA ASN A 157 2.44 2.31 6.09
C ASN A 157 3.41 3.05 7.02
N GLN A 158 4.46 2.39 7.49
CA GLN A 158 5.48 3.00 8.32
C GLN A 158 6.33 4.02 7.54
N PRO A 159 6.91 5.03 8.22
CA PRO A 159 7.82 5.97 7.59
C PRO A 159 9.08 5.26 7.07
N LEU A 160 9.52 5.61 5.87
CA LEU A 160 10.73 5.04 5.27
C LEU A 160 11.97 5.59 5.96
N GLU A 161 12.96 4.76 6.26
CA GLU A 161 14.25 5.24 6.77
C GLU A 161 15.12 5.80 5.65
N LEU A 162 15.48 7.08 5.74
CA LEU A 162 16.35 7.80 4.81
C LEU A 162 17.69 8.15 5.46
N PRO A 163 18.78 8.19 4.67
CA PRO A 163 20.06 8.68 5.15
C PRO A 163 20.00 10.18 5.51
N VAL A 164 20.72 10.57 6.55
CA VAL A 164 20.73 11.95 7.10
C VAL A 164 21.13 13.01 6.06
N ALA A 165 21.92 12.64 5.05
CA ALA A 165 22.30 13.53 3.95
C ALA A 165 21.10 14.09 3.16
N LEU A 166 19.98 13.37 3.12
CA LEU A 166 18.77 13.80 2.41
C LEU A 166 17.85 14.70 3.24
N LYS A 167 18.13 14.88 4.54
CA LYS A 167 17.31 15.69 5.45
C LYS A 167 17.03 17.12 4.96
N PRO A 168 18.02 17.91 4.49
CA PRO A 168 17.75 19.26 4.00
C PRO A 168 16.86 19.25 2.75
N ALA A 169 17.14 18.38 1.79
CA ALA A 169 16.32 18.26 0.57
C ALA A 169 14.88 17.82 0.88
N TYR A 170 14.70 16.91 1.85
CA TYR A 170 13.38 16.48 2.31
C TYR A 170 12.59 17.62 2.96
N ALA A 171 13.22 18.44 3.80
CA ALA A 171 12.55 19.56 4.46
C ALA A 171 12.01 20.56 3.43
N THR A 172 12.84 20.96 2.46
CA THR A 172 12.43 21.85 1.36
C THR A 172 11.31 21.24 0.54
N TYR A 173 11.40 19.93 0.26
CA TYR A 173 10.36 19.20 -0.45
C TYR A 173 9.02 19.20 0.31
N MET A 174 9.03 18.88 1.60
CA MET A 174 7.83 18.86 2.44
C MET A 174 7.21 20.25 2.58
N GLU A 175 8.04 21.28 2.75
CA GLU A 175 7.58 22.68 2.83
C GLU A 175 6.86 23.08 1.53
N SER A 176 7.47 22.83 0.36
CA SER A 176 6.84 23.15 -0.93
C SER A 176 5.50 22.43 -1.14
N MET A 177 5.42 21.17 -0.74
CA MET A 177 4.19 20.37 -0.86
C MET A 177 3.12 20.80 0.14
N ASN A 178 3.49 21.11 1.38
CA ASN A 178 2.58 21.61 2.40
C ASN A 178 2.03 22.98 2.02
N ASN A 179 2.87 23.87 1.49
CA ASN A 179 2.42 25.17 0.99
C ASN A 179 1.42 25.02 -0.15
N ALA A 180 1.64 24.07 -1.07
CA ALA A 180 0.67 23.74 -2.11
C ALA A 180 -0.66 23.23 -1.52
N GLN A 181 -0.62 22.27 -0.58
CA GLN A 181 -1.85 21.77 0.05
C GLN A 181 -2.61 22.82 0.85
N ILE A 182 -1.91 23.67 1.60
CA ILE A 182 -2.51 24.78 2.35
C ILE A 182 -3.18 25.76 1.37
N SER A 183 -2.58 26.03 0.21
CA SER A 183 -3.18 26.88 -0.82
C SER A 183 -4.46 26.28 -1.42
N GLU A 184 -4.59 24.95 -1.41
CA GLU A 184 -5.80 24.22 -1.81
C GLU A 184 -6.80 24.02 -0.66
N GLY A 185 -6.51 24.52 0.55
CA GLY A 185 -7.33 24.36 1.74
C GLY A 185 -7.28 22.96 2.37
N GLN A 186 -6.28 22.15 2.01
CA GLN A 186 -6.05 20.80 2.55
C GLN A 186 -5.12 20.83 3.77
N LEU A 187 -5.22 19.80 4.61
CA LEU A 187 -4.32 19.59 5.73
C LEU A 187 -2.91 19.26 5.25
N PRO A 188 -1.85 19.65 5.98
CA PRO A 188 -0.47 19.36 5.59
C PRO A 188 -0.19 17.85 5.53
N LEU A 189 0.76 17.47 4.68
CA LEU A 189 1.16 16.08 4.50
C LEU A 189 1.79 15.53 5.79
N LYS A 190 1.39 14.32 6.17
CA LYS A 190 2.05 13.53 7.19
C LYS A 190 3.47 13.16 6.75
N ASP A 191 4.40 13.18 7.70
CA ASP A 191 5.78 12.73 7.45
C ASP A 191 5.82 11.26 7.02
N TRP A 192 6.39 11.02 5.85
CA TRP A 192 6.46 9.70 5.22
C TRP A 192 7.85 9.06 5.33
N ALA A 193 8.83 9.78 5.88
CA ALA A 193 10.19 9.31 6.11
C ALA A 193 10.71 9.67 7.51
N ARG A 194 11.63 8.85 8.03
CA ARG A 194 12.43 9.09 9.23
C ARG A 194 13.91 9.08 8.86
N PHE A 195 14.74 9.77 9.62
CA PHE A 195 16.18 9.86 9.35
C PHE A 195 16.95 9.05 10.37
N THR A 196 17.69 8.07 9.89
CA THR A 196 18.55 7.24 10.73
C THR A 196 19.99 7.45 10.29
N ARG A 197 20.88 7.72 11.25
CA ARG A 197 22.32 7.68 11.00
C ARG A 197 22.69 6.22 10.88
N ARG A 198 22.92 5.73 9.66
CA ARG A 198 23.63 4.47 9.50
C ARG A 198 25.06 4.74 9.94
N ASP A 199 25.40 4.31 11.15
CA ASP A 199 26.78 4.19 11.59
C ASP A 199 27.40 3.06 10.76
N THR A 200 27.93 3.42 9.60
CA THR A 200 28.83 2.59 8.79
C THR A 200 30.18 3.26 8.76
#